data_AF-A0A9P1CVD7-F1
#
_entry.id   AF-A0A9P1CVD7-F1
#
_cell.length_a   1.000
_cell.length_b   1.000
_cell.length_c   1.000
_cell.angle_alpha   90.00
_cell.angle_beta   90.00
_cell.angle_gamma   90.00
#
_symmetry.space_group_name_H-M   'P 1'
#
loop_
_entity.id
_entity.type
_entity.pdbx_description
1 polymer ?
#
loop_
_entity_poly.entity_id
_entity_poly.type
_entity_poly.pdbx_seq_one_letter_code
_entity_poly.pdbx_strand_id
1 'polypeptide(L)'
;MLSTSTDPFDVARDEVEALIRKVRSMHKEWQKLLQSENTAESRKFQDLQKELAAELSILSGDLAEVDASIKAVEDNRERFHLSDAQLAARKEFLGVSQAAHREIQSSLSSPAAKSKMDEDQKQVLFRRQKQAEETQQRQLAQESKAFLEEQRLLQRQLIAQQEDELLLLEQGAQRLGQVAHTINGELESQQKLLDELNQDIEKEMERMDVVTKGMGTLLKTSNK
;
A
#
# COMPACT_ATOMS: atom_id res chain seq x y z
N MET A 1 51.07 -42.76 49.64
CA MET A 1 50.02 -43.51 48.93
C MET A 1 49.12 -42.47 48.32
N LEU A 2 49.22 -42.31 46.99
CA LEU A 2 48.61 -41.22 46.23
C LEU A 2 47.10 -41.40 46.15
N SER A 3 46.36 -40.50 46.76
CA SER A 3 45.01 -40.17 46.32
C SER A 3 45.11 -38.99 45.36
N THR A 4 45.72 -39.19 44.18
CA THR A 4 45.48 -38.31 43.03
C THR A 4 44.12 -38.67 42.43
N SER A 5 43.08 -38.61 43.25
CA SER A 5 41.71 -38.53 42.76
C SER A 5 41.48 -37.03 42.59
N THR A 6 41.47 -36.55 41.36
CA THR A 6 41.14 -35.16 41.03
C THR A 6 39.90 -34.75 41.82
N ASP A 7 39.99 -33.67 42.57
CA ASP A 7 38.86 -33.20 43.36
C ASP A 7 37.72 -32.87 42.40
N PRO A 8 36.50 -33.42 42.59
CA PRO A 8 35.35 -33.07 41.76
C PRO A 8 35.11 -31.56 41.70
N PHE A 9 35.48 -30.82 42.74
CA PHE A 9 35.44 -29.36 42.74
C PHE A 9 36.42 -28.74 41.73
N ASP A 10 37.64 -29.27 41.60
CA ASP A 10 38.62 -28.71 40.66
C ASP A 10 38.14 -28.87 39.21
N VAL A 11 37.48 -29.99 38.89
CA VAL A 11 36.84 -30.19 37.58
C VAL A 11 35.70 -29.20 37.36
N ALA A 12 34.78 -29.07 38.32
CA ALA A 12 33.68 -28.11 38.24
C ALA A 12 34.17 -26.65 38.15
N ARG A 13 35.26 -26.31 38.85
CA ARG A 13 35.92 -25.01 38.76
C ARG A 13 36.41 -24.74 37.35
N ASP A 14 37.13 -25.68 36.75
CA ASP A 14 37.71 -25.53 35.42
C ASP A 14 36.60 -25.41 34.34
N GLU A 15 35.50 -26.15 34.49
CA GLU A 15 34.30 -26.04 33.65
C GLU A 15 33.62 -24.67 33.78
N VAL A 16 33.38 -24.20 35.00
CA VAL A 16 32.80 -22.87 35.28
C VAL A 16 33.71 -21.76 34.75
N GLU A 17 35.03 -21.87 34.90
CA GLU A 17 35.97 -20.92 34.33
C GLU A 17 35.91 -20.88 32.80
N ALA A 18 35.85 -22.04 32.15
CA ALA A 18 35.72 -22.14 30.70
C ALA A 18 34.40 -21.49 30.23
N LEU A 19 33.30 -21.75 30.92
CA LEU A 19 31.99 -21.18 30.63
C LEU A 19 31.99 -19.65 30.83
N ILE A 20 32.58 -19.14 31.91
CA ILE A 20 32.74 -17.70 32.14
C ILE A 20 33.56 -17.04 31.02
N ARG A 21 34.66 -17.67 30.56
CA ARG A 21 35.45 -17.15 29.43
C ARG A 21 34.62 -17.09 28.15
N LYS A 22 33.84 -18.13 27.87
CA LYS A 22 32.92 -18.19 26.71
C LYS A 22 31.87 -17.09 26.79
N VAL A 23 31.14 -16.98 27.89
CA VAL A 23 30.08 -15.97 28.12
C VAL A 23 30.65 -14.55 28.03
N ARG A 24 31.85 -14.30 28.57
CA ARG A 24 32.53 -12.99 28.43
C ARG A 24 32.89 -12.67 26.98
N SER A 25 33.32 -13.65 26.19
CA SER A 25 33.59 -13.44 24.76
C SER A 25 32.32 -13.10 23.99
N MET A 26 31.25 -13.87 24.22
CA MET A 26 29.94 -13.64 23.61
C MET A 26 29.36 -12.28 24.02
N HIS A 27 29.50 -11.87 25.28
CA HIS A 27 29.05 -10.57 25.78
C HIS A 27 29.78 -9.40 25.09
N LYS A 28 31.09 -9.50 24.86
CA LYS A 28 31.84 -8.48 24.10
C LYS A 28 31.35 -8.35 22.65
N GLU A 29 31.11 -9.48 21.99
CA GLU A 29 30.56 -9.47 20.63
C GLU A 29 29.14 -8.90 20.61
N TRP A 30 28.32 -9.26 21.60
CA TRP A 30 26.98 -8.73 21.78
C TRP A 30 26.99 -7.21 21.98
N GLN A 31 27.87 -6.67 22.84
CA GLN A 31 28.02 -5.22 23.03
C GLN A 31 28.43 -4.51 21.74
N LYS A 32 29.32 -5.11 20.94
CA LYS A 32 29.73 -4.56 19.64
C LYS A 32 28.54 -4.51 18.67
N LEU A 33 27.81 -5.61 18.53
CA LEU A 33 26.64 -5.69 17.65
C LEU A 33 25.51 -4.77 18.10
N LEU A 34 25.33 -4.62 19.42
CA LEU A 34 24.39 -3.67 20.00
C LEU A 34 24.69 -2.24 19.56
N GLN A 35 25.95 -1.86 19.33
CA GLN A 35 26.31 -0.52 18.87
C GLN A 35 26.35 -0.38 17.34
N SER A 36 26.70 -1.45 16.62
CA SER A 36 26.99 -1.35 15.18
C SER A 36 25.84 -1.65 14.24
N GLU A 37 24.87 -2.48 14.64
CA GLU A 37 23.81 -3.00 13.75
C GLU A 37 22.42 -2.71 14.28
N ASN A 38 21.39 -2.73 13.43
CA ASN A 38 20.01 -2.72 13.91
C ASN A 38 19.68 -4.10 14.51
N THR A 39 19.40 -4.13 15.82
CA THR A 39 19.15 -5.35 16.60
C THR A 39 17.89 -6.11 16.17
N ALA A 40 16.92 -5.42 15.58
CA ALA A 40 15.67 -6.01 15.12
C ALA A 40 15.80 -6.67 13.73
N GLU A 41 16.76 -6.24 12.91
CA GLU A 41 17.03 -6.83 11.58
C GLU A 41 18.20 -7.84 11.60
N SER A 42 19.15 -7.67 12.52
CA SER A 42 20.32 -8.55 12.60
C SER A 42 19.96 -9.90 13.24
N ARG A 43 19.83 -10.92 12.38
CA ARG A 43 19.66 -12.31 12.82
C ARG A 43 20.82 -12.78 13.70
N LYS A 44 22.04 -12.35 13.36
CA LYS A 44 23.25 -12.65 14.14
C LYS A 44 23.13 -12.14 15.58
N PHE A 45 22.65 -10.90 15.77
CA PHE A 45 22.42 -10.35 17.09
C PHE A 45 21.35 -11.13 17.88
N GLN A 46 20.24 -11.48 17.23
CA GLN A 46 19.14 -12.21 17.87
C GLN A 46 19.55 -13.62 18.30
N ASP A 47 20.28 -14.33 17.45
CA ASP A 47 20.78 -15.67 17.76
C ASP A 47 21.82 -15.59 18.89
N LEU A 48 22.76 -14.63 18.84
CA LEU A 48 23.74 -14.40 19.89
C LEU A 48 23.09 -14.02 21.23
N GLN A 49 22.05 -13.19 21.23
CA GLN A 49 21.31 -12.82 22.45
C GLN A 49 20.64 -14.03 23.10
N LYS A 50 20.05 -14.92 22.30
CA LYS A 50 19.43 -16.16 22.80
C LYS A 50 20.48 -17.13 23.34
N GLU A 51 21.57 -17.31 22.60
CA GLU A 51 22.66 -18.18 23.02
C GLU A 51 23.30 -17.67 24.31
N LEU A 52 23.58 -16.37 24.41
CA LEU A 52 24.15 -15.75 25.63
C LEU A 52 23.21 -15.93 26.84
N ALA A 53 21.90 -15.80 26.65
CA ALA A 53 20.93 -16.04 27.72
C ALA A 53 20.89 -17.51 28.16
N ALA A 54 21.00 -18.45 27.22
CA ALA A 54 21.05 -19.89 27.52
C ALA A 54 22.33 -20.25 28.31
N GLU A 55 23.49 -19.77 27.86
CA GLU A 55 24.78 -20.01 28.51
C GLU A 55 24.85 -19.38 29.91
N LEU A 56 24.26 -18.21 30.11
CA LEU A 56 24.12 -17.61 31.45
C LEU A 56 23.22 -18.45 32.37
N SER A 57 22.14 -19.04 31.83
CA SER A 57 21.28 -19.93 32.62
C SER A 57 22.01 -21.20 33.05
N ILE A 58 22.86 -21.76 32.18
CA ILE A 58 23.72 -22.92 32.51
C ILE A 58 24.70 -22.50 33.61
N LEU A 59 25.41 -21.38 33.43
CA LEU A 59 26.36 -20.86 34.41
C LEU A 59 25.70 -20.61 35.78
N SER A 60 24.47 -20.08 35.80
CA SER A 60 23.73 -19.92 37.06
C SER A 60 23.41 -21.24 37.74
N GLY A 61 23.15 -22.31 36.99
CA GLY A 61 22.94 -23.66 37.51
C GLY A 61 24.22 -24.21 38.13
N ASP A 62 25.32 -24.17 37.37
CA ASP A 62 26.62 -24.65 37.81
C ASP A 62 27.09 -23.93 39.08
N LEU A 63 26.91 -22.60 39.14
CA LEU A 63 27.24 -21.82 40.34
C LEU A 63 26.37 -22.17 41.56
N ALA A 64 25.11 -22.56 41.35
CA ALA A 64 24.24 -23.02 42.43
C ALA A 64 24.66 -24.41 42.95
N GLU A 65 25.09 -25.31 42.06
CA GLU A 65 25.64 -26.62 42.43
C GLU A 65 26.96 -26.46 43.19
N VAL A 66 27.84 -25.57 42.73
CA VAL A 66 29.09 -25.24 43.41
C VAL A 66 28.82 -24.66 44.81
N ASP A 67 27.87 -23.73 44.95
CA ASP A 67 27.44 -23.18 46.26
C ASP A 67 26.89 -24.26 47.19
N ALA A 68 26.03 -25.15 46.68
CA ALA A 68 25.48 -26.28 47.44
C ALA A 68 26.59 -27.25 47.88
N SER A 69 27.58 -27.51 47.02
CA SER A 69 28.73 -28.36 47.36
C SER A 69 29.59 -27.75 48.47
N ILE A 70 29.81 -26.43 48.43
CA ILE A 70 30.56 -25.71 49.47
C ILE A 70 29.80 -25.80 50.79
N LYS A 71 28.49 -25.51 50.81
CA LYS A 71 27.64 -25.63 52.02
C LYS A 71 27.64 -27.04 52.60
N ALA A 72 27.52 -28.07 51.76
CA ALA A 72 27.56 -29.46 52.21
C ALA A 72 28.90 -29.83 52.89
N VAL A 73 30.02 -29.28 52.39
CA VAL A 73 31.34 -29.41 53.02
C VAL A 73 31.39 -28.65 54.34
N GLU A 74 30.82 -27.44 54.41
CA GLU A 74 30.77 -26.65 55.65
C GLU A 74 29.98 -27.33 56.76
N ASP A 75 28.85 -27.92 56.42
CA ASP A 75 27.98 -28.61 57.39
C ASP A 75 28.61 -29.92 57.88
N ASN A 76 29.54 -30.51 57.13
CA ASN A 76 30.13 -31.83 57.41
C ASN A 76 31.66 -31.82 57.46
N ARG A 77 32.27 -30.83 58.13
CA ARG A 77 33.74 -30.65 58.21
C ARG A 77 34.50 -31.92 58.64
N GLU A 78 33.92 -32.73 59.53
CA GLU A 78 34.56 -33.96 60.03
C GLU A 78 34.70 -35.06 58.97
N ARG A 79 33.83 -35.07 57.94
CA ARG A 79 33.85 -36.10 56.87
C ARG A 79 34.73 -35.75 55.69
N PHE A 80 34.95 -34.45 55.44
CA PHE A 80 35.58 -33.98 54.20
C PHE A 80 37.04 -33.55 54.36
N HIS A 81 37.60 -33.50 55.59
CA HIS A 81 39.01 -33.20 55.88
C HIS A 81 39.64 -32.09 55.02
N LEU A 82 38.87 -31.05 54.68
CA LEU A 82 39.28 -29.91 53.86
C LEU A 82 39.85 -28.80 54.77
N SER A 83 40.97 -28.22 54.36
CA SER A 83 41.56 -27.09 55.10
C SER A 83 40.71 -25.82 54.97
N ASP A 84 40.73 -24.98 56.00
CA ASP A 84 40.04 -23.69 55.97
C ASP A 84 40.53 -22.78 54.85
N ALA A 85 41.82 -22.87 54.51
CA ALA A 85 42.40 -22.15 53.38
C ALA A 85 41.80 -22.60 52.03
N GLN A 86 41.62 -23.91 51.82
CA GLN A 86 40.98 -24.44 50.61
C GLN A 86 39.51 -24.00 50.53
N LEU A 87 38.76 -24.11 51.62
CA LEU A 87 37.37 -23.68 51.63
C LEU A 87 37.23 -22.17 51.38
N ALA A 88 38.10 -21.35 51.95
CA ALA A 88 38.14 -19.91 51.68
C ALA A 88 38.38 -19.61 50.21
N ALA A 89 39.33 -20.31 49.56
CA ALA A 89 39.59 -20.18 48.12
C ALA A 89 38.37 -20.58 47.27
N ARG A 90 37.63 -21.63 47.65
CA ARG A 90 36.39 -22.04 46.97
C ARG A 90 35.31 -20.97 47.05
N LYS A 91 35.14 -20.36 48.23
CA LYS A 91 34.19 -19.26 48.44
C LYS A 91 34.57 -18.02 47.67
N GLU A 92 35.86 -17.68 47.63
CA GLU A 92 36.36 -16.58 46.82
C GLU A 92 36.08 -16.79 45.34
N PHE A 93 36.38 -17.98 44.82
CA PHE A 93 36.07 -18.37 43.44
C PHE A 93 34.57 -18.23 43.12
N LEU A 94 33.70 -18.75 43.99
CA LEU A 94 32.24 -18.63 43.84
C LEU A 94 31.82 -17.15 43.82
N GLY A 95 32.36 -16.33 44.73
CA GLY A 95 32.07 -14.90 44.80
C GLY A 95 32.47 -14.15 43.53
N VAL A 96 33.68 -14.38 43.02
CA VAL A 96 34.19 -13.79 41.77
C VAL A 96 33.32 -14.23 40.57
N SER A 97 32.97 -15.50 40.52
CA SER A 97 32.16 -16.07 39.43
C SER A 97 30.72 -15.55 39.44
N GLN A 98 30.10 -15.44 40.61
CA GLN A 98 28.78 -14.82 40.77
C GLN A 98 28.79 -13.33 40.42
N ALA A 99 29.86 -12.61 40.78
CA ALA A 99 30.02 -11.20 40.39
C ALA A 99 30.10 -11.05 38.86
N ALA A 100 30.88 -11.90 38.19
CA ALA A 100 30.99 -11.91 36.73
C ALA A 100 29.65 -12.23 36.05
N HIS A 101 28.90 -13.22 36.55
CA HIS A 101 27.56 -13.53 36.04
C HIS A 101 26.61 -12.33 36.18
N ARG A 102 26.56 -11.71 37.37
CA ARG A 102 25.70 -10.54 37.64
C ARG A 102 26.05 -9.34 36.78
N GLU A 103 27.33 -9.09 36.55
CA GLU A 103 27.80 -8.00 35.68
C GLU A 103 27.22 -8.15 34.27
N ILE A 104 27.39 -9.33 33.67
CA ILE A 104 26.92 -9.62 32.30
C ILE A 104 25.40 -9.58 32.23
N GLN A 105 24.71 -10.17 33.22
CA GLN A 105 23.25 -10.13 33.31
C GLN A 105 22.71 -8.71 33.46
N SER A 106 23.39 -7.85 34.22
CA SER A 106 23.02 -6.43 34.38
C SER A 106 23.22 -5.65 33.09
N SER A 107 24.26 -5.97 32.31
CA SER A 107 24.52 -5.35 31.02
C SER A 107 23.45 -5.70 29.99
N LEU A 108 23.01 -6.97 29.93
CA LEU A 108 21.90 -7.42 29.09
C LEU A 108 20.57 -6.78 29.47
N SER A 109 20.35 -6.57 30.77
CA SER A 109 19.13 -5.97 31.30
C SER A 109 19.19 -4.44 31.37
N SER A 110 20.29 -3.83 30.92
CA SER A 110 20.53 -2.40 31.07
C SER A 110 19.46 -1.58 30.33
N PRO A 111 19.00 -0.45 30.90
CA PRO A 111 18.01 0.41 30.24
C PRO A 111 18.48 0.89 28.86
N ALA A 112 19.78 1.15 28.71
CA ALA A 112 20.37 1.56 27.44
C ALA A 112 20.26 0.48 26.35
N ALA A 113 20.55 -0.78 26.68
CA ALA A 113 20.41 -1.89 25.74
C ALA A 113 18.96 -2.11 25.34
N LYS A 114 18.03 -2.06 26.30
CA LYS A 114 16.59 -2.17 26.04
C LYS A 114 16.07 -1.02 25.17
N SER A 115 16.43 0.23 25.49
CA SER A 115 16.01 1.40 24.71
C SER A 115 16.45 1.28 23.26
N LYS A 116 17.71 0.89 23.04
CA LYS A 116 18.26 0.72 21.71
C LYS A 116 17.56 -0.39 20.92
N MET A 117 17.26 -1.51 21.57
CA MET A 117 16.50 -2.60 20.95
C MET A 117 15.06 -2.18 20.61
N ASP A 118 14.40 -1.44 21.50
CA ASP A 118 13.05 -0.94 21.28
C ASP A 118 13.00 0.11 20.16
N GLU A 119 13.98 1.01 20.11
CA GLU A 119 14.13 2.00 19.05
C GLU A 119 14.35 1.34 17.69
N ASP A 120 15.26 0.38 17.61
CA ASP A 120 15.51 -0.42 16.41
C ASP A 120 14.24 -1.13 15.93
N GLN A 121 13.50 -1.75 16.85
CA GLN A 121 12.24 -2.43 16.54
C GLN A 121 11.16 -1.45 16.04
N LYS A 122 11.03 -0.28 16.68
CA LYS A 122 10.10 0.78 16.25
C LYS A 122 10.47 1.31 14.86
N GLN A 123 11.75 1.49 14.56
CA GLN A 123 12.20 1.93 13.24
C GLN A 123 11.80 0.94 12.14
N VAL A 124 11.98 -0.36 12.37
CA VAL A 124 11.58 -1.40 11.42
C VAL A 124 10.06 -1.40 11.20
N LEU A 125 9.28 -1.31 12.29
CA LEU A 125 7.82 -1.26 12.20
C LEU A 125 7.33 -0.03 11.45
N PHE A 126 7.88 1.15 11.76
CA PHE A 126 7.53 2.40 11.10
C PHE A 126 7.89 2.36 9.61
N ARG A 127 9.07 1.82 9.25
CA ARG A 127 9.47 1.65 7.86
C ARG A 127 8.53 0.73 7.09
N ARG A 128 8.12 -0.39 7.69
CA ARG A 128 7.15 -1.32 7.07
C ARG A 128 5.78 -0.68 6.89
N GLN A 129 5.31 0.08 7.88
CA GLN A 129 4.04 0.80 7.78
C GLN A 129 4.08 1.82 6.64
N LYS A 130 5.13 2.64 6.57
CA LYS A 130 5.28 3.63 5.50
C LYS A 130 5.32 2.98 4.12
N GLN A 131 6.02 1.85 3.97
CA GLN A 131 6.05 1.10 2.71
C GLN A 131 4.67 0.55 2.32
N ALA A 132 3.90 0.07 3.29
CA ALA A 132 2.54 -0.41 3.04
C ALA A 132 1.62 0.72 2.60
N GLU A 133 1.67 1.88 3.28
CA GLU A 133 0.91 3.09 2.92
C GLU A 133 1.27 3.59 1.52
N GLU A 134 2.57 3.68 1.18
CA GLU A 134 3.03 4.07 -0.15
C GLU A 134 2.56 3.10 -1.24
N THR A 135 2.56 1.80 -0.95
CA THR A 135 2.11 0.77 -1.90
C THR A 135 0.60 0.88 -2.15
N GLN A 136 -0.18 1.04 -1.08
CA GLN A 136 -1.63 1.22 -1.19
C GLN A 136 -1.99 2.51 -1.93
N GLN A 137 -1.28 3.61 -1.66
CA GLN A 137 -1.49 4.87 -2.35
C GLN A 137 -1.16 4.77 -3.85
N ARG A 138 -0.10 4.02 -4.22
CA ARG A 138 0.23 3.76 -5.62
C ARG A 138 -0.84 2.94 -6.33
N GLN A 139 -1.39 1.92 -5.68
CA GLN A 139 -2.47 1.10 -6.24
C GLN A 139 -3.73 1.94 -6.49
N LEU A 140 -4.17 2.71 -5.49
CA LEU A 140 -5.32 3.62 -5.63
C LEU A 140 -5.12 4.66 -6.73
N ALA A 141 -3.90 5.20 -6.87
CA ALA A 141 -3.56 6.15 -7.92
C ALA A 141 -3.57 5.49 -9.31
N GLN A 142 -3.14 4.23 -9.44
CA GLN A 142 -3.20 3.49 -10.70
C GLN A 142 -4.64 3.17 -11.09
N GLU A 143 -5.46 2.69 -10.16
CA GLU A 143 -6.89 2.42 -10.39
C GLU A 143 -7.64 3.70 -10.79
N SER A 144 -7.40 4.80 -10.09
CA SER A 144 -7.99 6.10 -10.43
C SER A 144 -7.58 6.57 -11.83
N LYS A 145 -6.30 6.38 -12.22
CA LYS A 145 -5.83 6.71 -13.57
C LYS A 145 -6.50 5.86 -14.64
N ALA A 146 -6.58 4.54 -14.43
CA ALA A 146 -7.22 3.62 -15.37
C ALA A 146 -8.71 3.99 -15.56
N PHE A 147 -9.43 4.26 -14.47
CA PHE A 147 -10.81 4.72 -14.53
C PHE A 147 -10.96 6.05 -15.29
N LEU A 148 -10.09 7.03 -15.04
CA LEU A 148 -10.12 8.32 -15.75
C LEU A 148 -9.80 8.17 -17.25
N GLU A 149 -8.89 7.26 -17.61
CA GLU A 149 -8.58 6.95 -19.02
C GLU A 149 -9.76 6.28 -19.72
N GLU A 150 -10.42 5.32 -19.08
CA GLU A 150 -11.63 4.68 -19.59
C GLU A 150 -12.76 5.69 -19.80
N GLN A 151 -13.02 6.55 -18.81
CA GLN A 151 -14.02 7.62 -18.93
C GLN A 151 -13.70 8.59 -20.07
N ARG A 152 -12.42 8.94 -20.27
CA ARG A 152 -11.98 9.78 -21.41
C ARG A 152 -12.21 9.10 -22.75
N LEU A 153 -12.01 7.79 -22.84
CA LEU A 153 -12.26 7.03 -24.07
C LEU A 153 -13.75 7.05 -24.43
N LEU A 154 -14.61 6.76 -23.45
CA LEU A 154 -16.07 6.77 -23.62
C LEU A 154 -16.57 8.16 -24.05
N GLN A 155 -16.06 9.23 -23.41
CA GLN A 155 -16.43 10.60 -23.77
C GLN A 155 -16.05 10.93 -25.23
N ARG A 156 -14.86 10.50 -25.69
CA ARG A 156 -14.44 10.69 -27.09
C ARG A 156 -15.33 9.95 -28.07
N GLN A 157 -15.72 8.71 -27.75
CA GLN A 157 -16.64 7.95 -28.59
C GLN A 157 -18.02 8.61 -28.68
N LEU A 158 -18.55 9.11 -27.56
CA LEU A 158 -19.82 9.82 -27.55
C LEU A 158 -19.76 11.10 -28.40
N ILE A 159 -18.69 11.89 -28.30
CA ILE A 159 -18.51 13.09 -29.13
C ILE A 159 -18.46 12.72 -30.61
N ALA A 160 -17.71 11.68 -30.98
CA ALA A 160 -17.65 11.21 -32.37
C ALA A 160 -19.04 10.78 -32.90
N GLN A 161 -19.83 10.08 -32.09
CA GLN A 161 -21.21 9.72 -32.45
C GLN A 161 -22.11 10.95 -32.62
N GLN A 162 -21.97 11.95 -31.75
CA GLN A 162 -22.72 13.21 -31.88
C GLN A 162 -22.32 13.99 -33.14
N GLU A 163 -21.04 13.96 -33.52
CA GLU A 163 -20.57 14.56 -34.78
C GLU A 163 -21.22 13.88 -36.00
N ASP A 164 -21.32 12.54 -36.01
CA ASP A 164 -22.01 11.79 -37.06
C ASP A 164 -23.51 12.13 -37.14
N GLU A 165 -24.18 12.26 -35.99
CA GLU A 165 -25.59 12.67 -35.94
C GLU A 165 -25.79 14.11 -36.45
N LEU A 166 -24.87 15.03 -36.13
CA LEU A 166 -24.91 16.40 -36.64
C LEU A 166 -24.74 16.45 -38.16
N LEU A 167 -23.89 15.60 -38.74
CA LEU A 167 -23.76 15.47 -40.20
C LEU A 167 -25.07 14.97 -40.84
N LEU A 168 -25.76 14.02 -40.21
CA LEU A 168 -27.06 13.56 -40.69
C LEU A 168 -28.13 14.66 -40.62
N LEU A 169 -28.14 15.45 -39.55
CA LEU A 169 -29.02 16.60 -39.40
C LEU A 169 -28.72 17.68 -40.44
N GLU A 170 -27.44 17.96 -40.71
CA GLU A 170 -27.01 18.90 -41.76
C GLU A 170 -27.55 18.48 -43.13
N GLN A 171 -27.39 17.20 -43.49
CA GLN A 171 -27.94 16.67 -44.74
C GLN A 171 -29.47 16.76 -44.78
N GLY A 172 -30.15 16.53 -43.65
CA GLY A 172 -31.59 16.72 -43.51
C GLY A 172 -32.01 18.17 -43.77
N ALA A 173 -31.28 19.13 -43.20
CA ALA A 173 -31.50 20.55 -43.40
C ALA A 173 -31.24 20.98 -44.85
N GLN A 174 -30.20 20.45 -45.51
CA GLN A 174 -29.94 20.69 -46.92
C GLN A 174 -31.07 20.19 -47.81
N ARG A 175 -31.59 18.97 -47.56
CA ARG A 175 -32.76 18.43 -48.29
C ARG A 175 -34.01 19.30 -48.09
N LEU A 176 -34.28 19.71 -46.85
CA LEU A 176 -35.39 20.63 -46.57
C LEU A 176 -35.21 21.98 -47.29
N GLY A 177 -33.99 22.50 -47.34
CA GLY A 177 -33.66 23.71 -48.10
C GLY A 177 -33.92 23.56 -49.60
N GLN A 178 -33.53 22.42 -50.20
CA GLN A 178 -33.83 22.12 -51.61
C GLN A 178 -35.33 22.01 -51.86
N VAL A 179 -36.07 21.32 -50.99
CA VAL A 179 -37.53 21.20 -51.09
C VAL A 179 -38.19 22.57 -50.97
N ALA A 180 -37.76 23.40 -50.01
CA ALA A 180 -38.27 24.75 -49.84
C ALA A 180 -38.02 25.62 -51.08
N HIS A 181 -36.85 25.49 -51.71
CA HIS A 181 -36.54 26.19 -52.95
C HIS A 181 -37.45 25.75 -54.12
N THR A 182 -37.66 24.45 -54.27
CA THR A 182 -38.58 23.90 -55.29
C THR A 182 -40.01 24.35 -55.06
N ILE A 183 -40.50 24.30 -53.81
CA ILE A 183 -41.85 24.78 -53.46
C ILE A 183 -41.99 26.27 -53.80
N ASN A 184 -40.99 27.09 -53.48
CA ASN A 184 -41.03 28.51 -53.82
C ASN A 184 -41.11 28.74 -55.34
N GLY A 185 -40.30 28.02 -56.13
CA GLY A 185 -40.37 28.11 -57.60
C GLY A 185 -41.72 27.66 -58.17
N GLU A 186 -42.32 26.62 -57.60
CA GLU A 186 -43.65 26.15 -58.00
C GLU A 186 -44.75 27.15 -57.61
N LEU A 187 -44.68 27.76 -56.42
CA LEU A 187 -45.59 28.83 -56.01
C LEU A 187 -45.47 30.05 -56.94
N GLU A 188 -44.26 30.45 -57.33
CA GLU A 188 -44.03 31.53 -58.30
C GLU A 188 -44.62 31.19 -59.68
N SER A 189 -44.47 29.94 -60.13
CA SER A 189 -45.06 29.45 -61.38
C SER A 189 -46.60 29.46 -61.32
N GLN A 190 -47.16 28.95 -60.23
CA GLN A 190 -48.61 28.96 -59.98
C GLN A 190 -49.17 30.38 -59.92
N GLN A 191 -48.43 31.33 -59.35
CA GLN A 191 -48.84 32.73 -59.33
C GLN A 191 -48.95 33.31 -60.75
N LYS A 192 -47.99 33.03 -61.63
CA LYS A 192 -48.05 33.45 -63.04
C LYS A 192 -49.23 32.81 -63.78
N LEU A 193 -49.45 31.50 -63.57
CA LEU A 193 -50.59 30.80 -64.17
C LEU A 193 -51.94 31.36 -63.69
N LEU A 194 -52.04 31.75 -62.41
CA LEU A 194 -53.23 32.41 -61.88
C LEU A 194 -53.43 33.80 -62.51
N ASP A 195 -52.37 34.58 -62.70
CA ASP A 195 -52.46 35.87 -63.39
C ASP A 195 -52.90 35.71 -64.85
N GLU A 196 -52.39 34.71 -65.56
CA GLU A 196 -52.81 34.36 -66.93
C GLU A 196 -54.27 33.92 -66.98
N LEU A 197 -54.68 33.03 -66.07
CA LEU A 197 -56.08 32.61 -65.95
C LEU A 197 -57.00 33.81 -65.67
N ASN A 198 -56.57 34.74 -64.82
CA ASN A 198 -57.36 35.94 -64.51
C ASN A 198 -57.53 36.82 -65.76
N GLN A 199 -56.46 37.00 -66.56
CA GLN A 199 -56.54 37.70 -67.85
C GLN A 199 -57.47 37.00 -68.85
N ASP A 200 -57.46 35.67 -68.90
CA ASP A 200 -58.33 34.93 -69.80
C ASP A 200 -59.80 34.96 -69.36
N ILE A 201 -60.05 34.93 -68.04
CA ILE A 201 -61.39 35.18 -67.48
C ILE A 201 -61.87 36.59 -67.85
N GLU A 202 -61.02 37.61 -67.76
CA GLU A 202 -61.35 38.98 -68.18
C GLU A 202 -61.71 39.06 -69.67
N LYS A 203 -60.94 38.42 -70.55
CA LYS A 203 -61.24 38.36 -72.01
C LYS A 203 -62.54 37.63 -72.30
N GLU A 204 -62.79 36.48 -71.68
CA GLU A 204 -64.04 35.74 -71.89
C GLU A 204 -65.24 36.49 -71.29
N MET A 205 -65.07 37.22 -70.19
CA MET A 205 -66.09 38.12 -69.66
C MET A 205 -66.40 39.25 -70.66
N GLU A 206 -65.39 39.84 -71.29
CA GLU A 206 -65.57 40.85 -72.34
C GLU A 206 -66.31 40.28 -73.57
N ARG A 207 -65.94 39.08 -74.03
CA ARG A 207 -66.66 38.38 -75.11
C ARG A 207 -68.11 38.07 -74.73
N MET A 208 -68.34 37.59 -73.52
CA MET A 208 -69.68 37.34 -73.01
C MET A 208 -70.50 38.63 -72.94
N ASP A 209 -69.91 39.75 -72.52
CA ASP A 209 -70.56 41.06 -72.53
C ASP A 209 -70.93 41.49 -73.97
N VAL A 210 -70.04 41.26 -74.95
CA VAL A 210 -70.35 41.48 -76.38
C VAL A 210 -71.51 40.60 -76.86
N VAL A 211 -71.51 39.31 -76.54
CA VAL A 211 -72.62 38.38 -76.88
C VAL A 211 -73.91 38.83 -76.21
N THR A 212 -73.87 39.25 -74.94
CA THR A 212 -75.04 39.70 -74.19
C THR A 212 -75.58 41.02 -74.74
N LYS A 213 -74.71 41.98 -75.09
CA LYS A 213 -75.08 43.21 -75.81
C LYS A 213 -75.65 42.90 -77.20
N GLY A 214 -75.09 41.94 -77.91
CA GLY A 214 -75.58 41.42 -79.19
C GLY A 214 -76.97 40.79 -79.07
N MET A 215 -77.19 39.97 -78.05
CA MET A 215 -78.50 39.38 -77.76
C MET A 215 -79.51 40.44 -77.32
N GLY A 216 -79.08 41.42 -76.51
CA GLY A 216 -79.90 42.56 -76.12
C GLY A 216 -80.27 43.48 -77.29
N THR A 217 -79.39 43.65 -78.27
CA THR A 217 -79.69 44.38 -79.51
C THR A 217 -80.58 43.56 -80.43
N LEU A 218 -80.36 42.25 -80.56
CA LEU A 218 -81.26 41.35 -81.31
C LEU A 218 -82.67 41.29 -80.71
N LEU A 219 -82.78 41.24 -79.38
CA LEU A 219 -84.06 41.32 -78.67
C LEU A 219 -84.71 42.69 -78.82
N LYS A 220 -83.93 43.78 -78.91
CA LYS A 220 -84.45 45.12 -79.26
C LYS A 220 -84.87 45.22 -80.72
N THR A 221 -84.27 44.47 -81.65
CA THR A 221 -84.64 44.46 -83.07
C THR A 221 -85.73 43.43 -83.42
N SER A 222 -85.95 42.42 -82.60
CA SER A 222 -87.01 41.40 -82.76
C SER A 222 -88.38 41.87 -82.24
N ASN A 223 -88.49 43.10 -81.77
CA ASN A 223 -89.73 43.70 -81.30
C ASN A 223 -90.13 44.89 -82.19
N LYS A 224 -90.33 44.61 -83.48
CA LYS A 224 -90.93 45.52 -84.45
C LYS A 224 -91.79 44.74 -85.44
#